data_AF-A0A959RSS2-F1
#
_entry.id   AF-A0A959RSS2-F1
#
_cell.length_a   1.000
_cell.length_b   1.000
_cell.length_c   1.000
_cell.angle_alpha   90.00
_cell.angle_beta   90.00
_cell.angle_gamma   90.00
#
_symmetry.space_group_name_H-M   'P 1'
#
loop_
_entity.id
_entity.type
_entity.pdbx_description
1 polymer ?
#
loop_
_entity_poly.entity_id
_entity_poly.type
_entity_poly.pdbx_seq_one_letter_code
_entity_poly.pdbx_strand_id
1 'polypeptide(L)' 'MKNIFKILIPKENAQEVTELESWTLRWEIQGELYNSRIVKHKSFIKKEDAEEYEKQLKYSANLLGTWVDTFITRN' A
#
# COMPACT_ATOMS: atom_id res chain seq x y z
N MET A 1 -4.53 -45.46 4.88
CA MET A 1 -4.20 -44.80 3.60
C MET A 1 -3.42 -43.53 3.93
N LYS A 2 -2.09 -43.54 3.80
CA LYS A 2 -1.23 -42.41 4.20
C LYS A 2 -1.08 -41.47 2.99
N ASN A 3 -1.45 -40.20 3.14
CA ASN A 3 -1.27 -39.17 2.12
C ASN A 3 0.22 -38.96 1.82
N ILE A 4 0.68 -39.42 0.65
CA ILE A 4 2.08 -39.45 0.22
C ILE A 4 2.49 -38.19 -0.56
N PHE A 5 1.65 -37.14 -0.56
CA PHE A 5 1.95 -35.89 -1.27
C PHE A 5 2.19 -34.72 -0.30
N LYS A 6 2.96 -34.96 0.77
CA LYS A 6 3.76 -33.87 1.32
C LYS A 6 4.95 -33.70 0.40
N ILE A 7 4.82 -32.72 -0.50
CA ILE A 7 5.89 -32.22 -1.36
C ILE A 7 7.12 -32.00 -0.45
N LEU A 8 8.07 -32.93 -0.53
CA LEU A 8 9.37 -32.86 0.13
C LEU A 8 10.19 -31.86 -0.68
N ILE A 9 9.95 -30.57 -0.47
CA ILE A 9 10.86 -29.53 -0.93
C ILE A 9 12.16 -29.71 -0.10
N PRO A 10 13.32 -29.99 -0.72
CA PRO A 10 14.58 -30.02 0.00
C PRO A 10 14.76 -28.70 0.76
N LYS A 11 15.11 -28.75 2.05
CA LYS A 11 15.30 -27.55 2.88
C LYS A 11 16.27 -26.53 2.27
N GLU A 12 17.18 -27.03 1.43
CA GLU A 12 18.19 -26.31 0.66
C GLU A 12 17.58 -25.36 -0.39
N ASN A 13 16.36 -25.68 -0.85
CA ASN A 13 15.56 -24.90 -1.80
C ASN A 13 14.34 -24.25 -1.12
N ALA A 14 14.23 -24.34 0.21
CA ALA A 14 13.19 -23.65 0.94
C ALA A 14 13.55 -22.16 0.95
N GLN A 15 12.95 -21.41 0.02
CA GLN A 15 13.05 -19.96 0.03
C GLN A 15 12.48 -19.46 1.35
N GLU A 16 13.31 -18.82 2.17
CA GLU A 16 12.84 -18.11 3.36
C GLU A 16 11.94 -16.97 2.88
N VAL A 17 10.63 -17.23 2.85
CA VAL A 17 9.64 -16.18 2.65
C VAL A 17 9.60 -15.43 3.97
N THR A 18 10.44 -14.40 4.08
CA THR A 18 10.21 -13.37 5.10
C THR A 18 8.83 -12.80 4.81
N GLU A 19 7.92 -12.84 5.79
CA GLU A 19 6.61 -12.19 5.64
C GLU A 19 6.87 -10.74 5.26
N LEU A 20 6.51 -10.38 4.03
CA LEU A 20 6.69 -9.03 3.55
C LEU A 20 5.65 -8.16 4.26
N GLU A 21 6.12 -7.33 5.19
CA GLU A 21 5.29 -6.24 5.71
C GLU A 21 4.79 -5.41 4.54
N SER A 22 3.53 -4.97 4.61
CA SER A 22 2.96 -4.10 3.59
C SER A 22 2.34 -2.87 4.22
N TRP A 23 2.37 -1.77 3.49
CA TRP A 23 1.89 -0.47 3.91
C TRP A 23 0.88 0.02 2.87
N THR A 24 -0.30 0.43 3.31
CA THR A 24 -1.32 1.01 2.44
C THR A 24 -1.43 2.49 2.71
N LEU A 25 -1.20 3.32 1.70
CA LEU A 25 -1.59 4.72 1.71
C LEU A 25 -3.01 4.84 1.13
N ARG A 26 -3.92 5.40 1.91
CA ARG A 26 -5.26 5.82 1.51
C ARG A 26 -5.30 7.34 1.45
N TRP A 27 -5.96 7.90 0.44
CA TRP A 27 -6.19 9.34 0.38
C TRP A 27 -7.58 9.71 -0.12
N GLU A 28 -8.09 10.83 0.38
CA GLU A 28 -9.38 11.40 0.01
C GLU A 28 -9.17 12.72 -0.72
N ILE A 29 -9.75 12.86 -1.91
CA ILE A 29 -9.73 14.09 -2.72
C ILE A 29 -11.11 14.71 -2.66
N GLN A 30 -11.20 15.99 -2.29
CA GLN A 30 -12.43 16.77 -2.35
C GLN A 30 -12.39 17.73 -3.55
N GLY A 31 -13.26 17.50 -4.53
CA GLY A 31 -13.43 18.43 -5.65
C GLY A 31 -14.38 19.58 -5.29
N GLU A 32 -14.16 20.76 -5.87
CA GLU A 32 -14.99 21.96 -5.60
C GLU A 32 -16.42 21.85 -6.17
N LEU A 33 -16.63 21.07 -7.24
CA LEU A 33 -17.88 21.11 -8.02
C LEU A 33 -18.98 20.14 -7.56
N TYR A 34 -18.63 19.12 -6.78
CA TYR A 34 -19.56 18.11 -6.31
C TYR A 34 -19.16 17.75 -4.90
N ASN A 35 -20.11 17.61 -3.97
CA ASN A 35 -19.89 17.08 -2.62
C ASN A 35 -19.36 15.62 -2.59
N SER A 36 -18.72 15.16 -3.67
CA SER A 36 -18.13 13.84 -3.81
C SER A 36 -16.71 13.85 -3.26
N ARG A 37 -16.49 13.05 -2.21
CA ARG A 37 -15.14 12.64 -1.79
C ARG A 37 -14.73 11.43 -2.60
N ILE A 38 -13.61 11.51 -3.29
CA ILE A 38 -13.03 10.37 -4.00
C ILE A 38 -11.95 9.78 -3.11
N VAL A 39 -12.16 8.53 -2.69
CA VAL A 39 -11.19 7.76 -1.92
C VAL A 39 -10.35 6.90 -2.85
N LYS A 40 -9.04 6.93 -2.69
CA LYS A 40 -8.06 6.11 -3.43
C LYS A 40 -7.12 5.42 -2.45
N HIS A 41 -6.49 4.34 -2.91
CA HIS A 41 -5.54 3.56 -2.12
C HIS A 41 -4.40 3.06 -3.00
N LYS A 42 -3.23 2.87 -2.39
CA LYS A 42 -2.05 2.26 -2.99
C LYS A 42 -1.24 1.54 -1.92
N SER A 43 -0.78 0.33 -2.25
CA SER A 43 0.02 -0.49 -1.35
C SER A 43 1.50 -0.44 -1.72
N PHE A 44 2.35 -0.57 -0.71
CA PHE A 44 3.79 -0.48 -0.75
C PHE A 44 4.38 -1.58 0.13
N ILE A 45 5.57 -2.06 -0.21
CA ILE A 45 6.30 -3.03 0.63
C ILE A 45 7.05 -2.28 1.74
N LYS A 46 7.67 -1.14 1.40
CA LYS A 46 8.44 -0.31 2.34
C LYS A 46 7.61 0.87 2.80
N LYS A 47 7.75 1.23 4.08
CA LYS A 47 7.08 2.39 4.67
C LYS A 47 7.57 3.69 4.04
N GLU A 48 8.87 3.77 3.78
CA GLU A 48 9.55 4.94 3.22
C GLU A 48 9.00 5.29 1.84
N ASP A 49 8.67 4.27 1.03
CA ASP A 49 8.07 4.46 -0.29
C ASP A 49 6.64 5.04 -0.18
N ALA A 50 5.88 4.61 0.83
CA ALA A 50 4.54 5.14 1.10
C ALA A 50 4.58 6.61 1.57
N GLU A 51 5.53 6.95 2.45
CA GLU A 51 5.75 8.32 2.93
C GLU A 51 6.24 9.26 1.83
N GLU A 52 7.14 8.80 0.97
CA GLU A 52 7.62 9.58 -0.18
C GLU A 52 6.47 9.86 -1.17
N TYR A 53 5.65 8.84 -1.44
CA TYR A 53 4.47 9.02 -2.28
C TYR A 53 3.45 9.98 -1.65
N GLU A 54 3.25 9.93 -0.32
CA GLU A 54 2.41 10.88 0.40
C GLU A 54 2.89 12.33 0.21
N LYS A 55 4.20 12.58 0.32
CA LYS A 55 4.79 13.93 0.10
C LYS A 55 4.52 14.42 -1.31
N GLN A 56 4.75 13.58 -2.32
CA GLN A 56 4.51 13.93 -3.73
C GLN A 56 3.03 14.25 -3.98
N LEU A 57 2.14 13.51 -3.32
CA LEU A 57 0.70 13.68 -3.44
C LEU A 57 0.23 14.99 -2.82
N LYS A 58 0.71 15.33 -1.60
CA LYS A 58 0.43 16.62 -0.94
C LYS A 58 1.01 17.80 -1.73
N TYR A 59 2.22 17.66 -2.26
CA TYR A 59 2.83 18.68 -3.12
C TYR A 59 1.98 18.94 -4.37
N SER A 60 1.53 17.88 -5.04
CA SER A 60 0.68 17.97 -6.23
C SER A 60 -0.68 18.59 -5.91
N ALA A 61 -1.29 18.20 -4.77
CA ALA A 61 -2.55 18.76 -4.32
C ALA A 61 -2.44 20.26 -4.03
N ASN A 62 -1.37 20.70 -3.36
CA ASN A 62 -1.10 22.11 -3.11
C ASN A 62 -0.92 22.91 -4.41
N LEU A 63 -0.18 22.36 -5.39
CA LEU A 63 0.00 22.99 -6.70
C LEU A 63 -1.33 23.18 -7.45
N LEU A 64 -2.26 22.23 -7.30
CA LEU A 64 -3.57 22.24 -7.94
C LEU A 64 -4.65 22.95 -7.10
N GLY A 65 -4.30 23.51 -5.94
CA GLY A 65 -5.27 24.12 -5.02
C GLY A 65 -6.33 23.13 -4.49
N THR A 66 -6.04 21.83 -4.52
CA THR A 66 -6.98 20.78 -4.14
C THR A 66 -6.70 20.33 -2.71
N TRP A 67 -7.75 20.10 -1.93
CA TRP A 67 -7.61 19.51 -0.61
C TRP A 67 -7.45 17.99 -0.71
N VAL A 68 -6.46 17.46 0.01
CA VAL A 68 -6.20 16.02 0.09
C VAL A 68 -5.88 15.63 1.52
N ASP A 69 -6.50 14.55 1.98
CA ASP A 69 -6.24 13.95 3.29
C ASP A 69 -5.71 12.54 3.12
N THR A 70 -4.73 12.15 3.94
CA THR A 70 -3.90 10.97 3.71
C THR A 70 -3.76 10.15 5.00
N PHE A 71 -3.84 8.82 4.86
CA PHE A 71 -3.73 7.87 5.95
C PHE A 71 -2.83 6.71 5.53
N ILE A 72 -1.77 6.43 6.31
CA ILE A 72 -0.88 5.30 6.10
C ILE A 72 -1.17 4.24 7.16
N THR A 73 -1.43 3.01 6.71
CA THR A 73 -1.72 1.86 7.57
C THR A 73 -0.79 0.70 7.24
N ARG A 74 -0.28 0.01 8.27
CA ARG A 74 0.47 -1.25 8.11
C ARG A 74 -0.52 -2.42 8.01
N ASN A 75 -0.32 -3.34 7.07
CA ASN A 75 -1.09 -4.58 6.95
C ASN A 75 -0.23 -5.80 7.31
#